data_AF-A0AAU0BE98-F1
#
_entry.id   AF-A0AAU0BE98-F1
#
_cell.length_a   1.000
_cell.length_b   1.000
_cell.length_c   1.000
_cell.angle_alpha   90.00
_cell.angle_beta   90.00
_cell.angle_gamma   90.00
#
_symmetry.space_group_name_H-M   'P 1'
#
loop_
_entity.id
_entity.type
_entity.pdbx_description
1 polymer ?
#
loop_
_entity_poly.entity_id
_entity_poly.type
_entity_poly.pdbx_seq_one_letter_code
_entity_poly.pdbx_strand_id
1 'polypeptide(L)'
;MDPLSYQELIEAKAGKPTTLNLNDVVVMDSAGVKVHGDDVIASMKLDCPFSSDVFALVDGGWVPSSWSLGPGRILMADRCFVDALYSRFKDGKKQRADADSEFLDFIMDWPVTINPLLYVMEGNTRTRPLATEAGEQFEEVKRKISSALPKATIMPDSQIGLEAALNILDELERPYRRKLGFLVDVAPALMAPVAQCDRLRKLNWVMEKADHHGVKRLSLPVLAAFSSILLPARTNPAKKLLKPSHVYGGKEAHNALSDLRALEMLIAVHGQFPSAHASLWTKDRNMALFWVGMEIVNSELIGTQRRFNIKLQSPLLAGATERERALLR
;
A
#
# COMPACT_ATOMS: atom_id res chain seq x y z
N MET A 1 17.95 -7.27 2.74
CA MET A 1 17.01 -7.89 3.68
C MET A 1 15.74 -8.12 2.91
N ASP A 2 15.27 -9.36 2.87
CA ASP A 2 14.18 -9.73 1.98
C ASP A 2 12.83 -9.33 2.57
N PRO A 3 11.87 -8.90 1.74
CA PRO A 3 10.51 -8.64 2.19
C PRO A 3 9.86 -9.88 2.79
N LEU A 4 9.04 -9.66 3.81
CA LEU A 4 8.24 -10.70 4.46
C LEU A 4 7.04 -11.10 3.60
N SER A 5 6.60 -12.33 3.81
CA SER A 5 5.55 -12.99 3.02
C SER A 5 4.13 -12.62 3.46
N TYR A 6 3.15 -13.04 2.65
CA TYR A 6 1.72 -12.90 2.94
C TYR A 6 1.31 -13.62 4.23
N GLN A 7 1.89 -14.82 4.47
CA GLN A 7 1.59 -15.63 5.64
C GLN A 7 2.08 -14.95 6.92
N GLU A 8 3.29 -14.39 6.87
CA GLU A 8 3.86 -13.61 7.98
C GLU A 8 3.04 -12.36 8.27
N LEU A 9 2.51 -11.71 7.22
CA LEU A 9 1.58 -10.59 7.42
C LEU A 9 0.30 -11.04 8.13
N ILE A 10 -0.28 -12.20 7.77
CA ILE A 10 -1.45 -12.77 8.47
C ILE A 10 -1.15 -13.06 9.94
N GLU A 11 0.04 -13.57 10.24
CA GLU A 11 0.44 -13.95 11.59
C GLU A 11 0.77 -12.74 12.48
N ALA A 12 1.30 -11.66 11.89
CA ALA A 12 1.49 -10.39 12.57
C ALA A 12 0.13 -9.86 13.08
N LYS A 13 -0.04 -9.76 14.40
CA LYS A 13 -1.28 -9.28 15.03
C LYS A 13 -1.10 -7.85 15.52
N ALA A 14 -2.10 -7.02 15.25
CA ALA A 14 -2.09 -5.64 15.71
C ALA A 14 -1.96 -5.56 17.25
N GLY A 15 -1.12 -4.65 17.73
CA GLY A 15 -0.85 -4.43 19.15
C GLY A 15 -0.16 -5.60 19.85
N LYS A 16 0.42 -6.56 19.12
CA LYS A 16 1.13 -7.70 19.71
C LYS A 16 2.60 -7.74 19.28
N PRO A 17 3.49 -8.22 20.15
CA PRO A 17 4.86 -8.59 19.76
C PRO A 17 4.87 -9.39 18.47
N THR A 18 5.77 -9.03 17.56
CA THR A 18 5.87 -9.66 16.25
C THR A 18 7.02 -10.66 16.26
N THR A 19 6.75 -11.87 15.78
CA THR A 19 7.83 -12.80 15.47
C THR A 19 8.19 -12.69 14.00
N LEU A 20 9.49 -12.55 13.72
CA LEU A 20 10.02 -12.37 12.38
C LEU A 20 10.91 -13.55 12.00
N ASN A 21 10.70 -14.10 10.80
CA ASN A 21 11.60 -15.11 10.24
C ASN A 21 12.59 -14.39 9.34
N LEU A 22 13.86 -14.38 9.76
CA LEU A 22 14.95 -13.80 9.00
C LEU A 22 15.66 -14.91 8.25
N ASN A 23 15.75 -14.79 6.93
CA ASN A 23 16.52 -15.72 6.10
C ASN A 23 17.84 -15.05 5.67
N ASP A 24 18.87 -15.87 5.41
CA ASP A 24 20.18 -15.43 4.91
C ASP A 24 20.86 -14.35 5.75
N VAL A 25 20.83 -14.51 7.08
CA VAL A 25 21.41 -13.53 8.02
C VAL A 25 22.91 -13.78 8.20
N VAL A 26 23.69 -12.71 8.11
CA VAL A 26 25.11 -12.71 8.49
C VAL A 26 25.24 -12.18 9.91
N VAL A 27 25.75 -13.02 10.82
CA VAL A 27 26.07 -12.59 12.18
C VAL A 27 27.38 -11.83 12.18
N MET A 28 27.36 -10.60 12.70
CA MET A 28 28.55 -9.79 12.96
C MET A 28 28.75 -9.70 14.47
N ASP A 29 30.01 -9.67 14.91
CA ASP A 29 30.33 -9.38 16.30
C ASP A 29 30.09 -7.88 16.63
N SER A 30 30.21 -7.52 17.91
CA SER A 30 30.01 -6.14 18.38
C SER A 30 31.03 -5.14 17.83
N ALA A 31 32.13 -5.61 17.22
CA ALA A 31 33.13 -4.78 16.54
C ALA A 31 32.84 -4.65 15.03
N GLY A 32 31.75 -5.24 14.53
CA GLY A 32 31.39 -5.24 13.11
C GLY A 32 32.23 -6.21 12.27
N VAL A 33 32.98 -7.11 12.91
CA VAL A 33 33.75 -8.15 12.21
C VAL A 33 32.81 -9.32 11.94
N LYS A 34 32.80 -9.81 10.70
CA LYS A 34 32.09 -11.06 10.36
C LYS A 34 32.67 -12.19 11.19
N VAL A 35 31.83 -12.92 11.91
CA VAL A 35 32.25 -14.14 12.58
C VAL A 35 32.77 -15.11 11.50
N HIS A 36 33.99 -15.62 11.67
CA HIS A 36 34.69 -16.39 10.63
C HIS A 36 34.03 -17.75 10.35
N GLY A 37 33.93 -18.08 9.05
CA GLY A 37 33.70 -19.43 8.50
C GLY A 37 32.23 -19.73 8.21
N ASP A 38 31.86 -19.88 6.92
CA ASP A 38 30.62 -20.48 6.36
C ASP A 38 29.25 -20.30 7.08
N ASP A 39 29.13 -19.37 8.01
CA ASP A 39 27.96 -19.15 8.86
C ASP A 39 26.94 -18.24 8.17
N VAL A 40 26.33 -18.76 7.12
CA VAL A 40 24.99 -18.31 6.70
C VAL A 40 24.00 -19.04 7.60
N ILE A 41 23.42 -18.33 8.58
CA ILE A 41 22.25 -18.86 9.29
C ILE A 41 21.09 -18.82 8.29
N ALA A 42 20.74 -19.99 7.73
CA ALA A 42 19.73 -20.11 6.68
C ALA A 42 18.36 -19.55 7.09
N SER A 43 18.01 -19.64 8.39
CA SER A 43 16.79 -19.05 8.93
C SER A 43 16.87 -18.86 10.45
N MET A 44 16.50 -17.69 10.96
CA MET A 44 16.39 -17.39 12.39
C MET A 44 14.99 -16.83 12.70
N LYS A 45 14.39 -17.33 13.77
CA LYS A 45 13.14 -16.78 14.33
C LYS A 45 13.49 -15.77 15.41
N LEU A 46 13.12 -14.51 15.20
CA LEU A 46 13.35 -13.41 16.14
C LEU A 46 12.02 -13.00 16.77
N ASP A 47 11.88 -13.22 18.08
CA ASP A 47 10.75 -12.69 18.84
C ASP A 47 11.04 -11.23 19.20
N CYS A 48 10.37 -10.30 18.50
CA CYS A 48 10.53 -8.88 18.75
C CYS A 48 9.48 -8.40 19.76
N PRO A 49 9.88 -7.64 20.79
CA PRO A 49 8.94 -7.08 21.76
C PRO A 49 8.06 -5.96 21.16
N PHE A 50 8.31 -5.56 19.91
CA PHE A 50 7.63 -4.48 19.22
C PHE A 50 6.43 -4.99 18.41
N SER A 51 5.34 -4.23 18.42
CA SER A 51 4.23 -4.43 17.48
C SER A 51 4.53 -3.84 16.10
N SER A 52 3.86 -4.36 15.08
CA SER A 52 3.94 -3.89 13.69
C SER A 52 2.56 -3.45 13.21
N ASP A 53 2.04 -2.34 13.75
CA ASP A 53 0.74 -1.80 13.35
C ASP A 53 0.84 -0.92 12.09
N VAL A 54 1.99 -0.28 11.87
CA VAL A 54 2.34 0.36 10.61
C VAL A 54 3.24 -0.57 9.80
N PHE A 55 2.79 -0.88 8.58
CA PHE A 55 3.51 -1.72 7.62
C PHE A 55 4.24 -0.83 6.61
N ALA A 56 5.49 -1.18 6.28
CA ALA A 56 6.18 -0.61 5.13
C ALA A 56 6.02 -1.54 3.93
N LEU A 57 5.30 -1.09 2.91
CA LEU A 57 5.16 -1.79 1.63
C LEU A 57 6.38 -1.44 0.77
N VAL A 58 7.11 -2.47 0.35
CA VAL A 58 8.34 -2.39 -0.44
C VAL A 58 8.20 -3.29 -1.67
N ASP A 59 9.14 -3.17 -2.61
CA ASP A 59 9.13 -4.06 -3.77
C ASP A 59 9.20 -5.52 -3.32
N GLY A 60 8.36 -6.37 -3.91
CA GLY A 60 8.27 -7.80 -3.57
C GLY A 60 7.56 -8.16 -2.24
N GLY A 61 7.12 -7.21 -1.41
CA GLY A 61 6.39 -7.55 -0.19
C GLY A 61 6.27 -6.44 0.85
N TRP A 62 6.42 -6.80 2.13
CA TRP A 62 6.32 -5.85 3.24
C TRP A 62 7.43 -6.08 4.26
N VAL A 63 7.73 -5.06 5.06
CA VAL A 63 8.63 -5.16 6.22
C VAL A 63 8.05 -4.36 7.41
N PRO A 64 8.46 -4.64 8.65
CA PRO A 64 8.19 -3.75 9.77
C PRO A 64 8.68 -2.34 9.42
N SER A 65 7.90 -1.32 9.76
CA SER A 65 8.12 0.05 9.31
C SER A 65 9.58 0.53 9.48
N SER A 66 10.15 0.37 10.68
CA SER A 66 11.55 0.72 10.96
C SER A 66 12.59 0.11 10.03
N TRP A 67 12.34 -1.07 9.45
CA TRP A 67 13.31 -1.77 8.60
C TRP A 67 13.42 -1.16 7.20
N SER A 68 12.42 -0.38 6.80
CA SER A 68 12.48 0.40 5.58
C SER A 68 13.18 1.75 5.77
N LEU A 69 13.62 2.11 6.98
CA LEU A 69 14.39 3.33 7.24
C LEU A 69 15.83 3.23 6.71
N GLY A 70 16.41 4.38 6.40
CA GLY A 70 17.80 4.51 5.98
C GLY A 70 18.08 5.75 5.14
N PRO A 71 19.36 6.13 4.98
CA PRO A 71 19.74 7.28 4.16
C PRO A 71 19.25 7.17 2.73
N GLY A 72 18.76 8.28 2.17
CA GLY A 72 18.33 8.38 0.77
C GLY A 72 17.01 7.68 0.42
N ARG A 73 16.32 7.10 1.40
CA ARG A 73 15.02 6.43 1.19
C ARG A 73 13.86 7.43 1.26
N ILE A 74 12.84 7.20 0.44
CA ILE A 74 11.63 8.02 0.41
C ILE A 74 10.45 7.24 1.03
N LEU A 75 9.85 7.81 2.07
CA LEU A 75 8.65 7.29 2.71
C LEU A 75 7.43 7.97 2.10
N MET A 76 6.63 7.23 1.32
CA MET A 76 5.34 7.69 0.82
C MET A 76 4.29 7.53 1.92
N ALA A 77 3.64 8.64 2.29
CA ALA A 77 2.77 8.73 3.45
C ALA A 77 1.30 8.81 3.03
N ASP A 78 0.54 7.74 3.29
CA ASP A 78 -0.93 7.78 3.22
C ASP A 78 -1.54 8.45 4.45
N ARG A 79 -2.86 8.67 4.43
CA ARG A 79 -3.58 9.29 5.54
C ARG A 79 -3.56 8.45 6.81
N CYS A 80 -3.72 7.13 6.68
CA CYS A 80 -3.71 6.23 7.82
C CYS A 80 -2.39 6.28 8.60
N PHE A 81 -1.26 6.38 7.89
CA PHE A 81 0.05 6.57 8.49
C PHE A 81 0.21 7.95 9.12
N VAL A 82 -0.14 9.03 8.42
CA VAL A 82 -0.03 10.39 8.98
C VAL A 82 -0.84 10.54 10.26
N ASP A 83 -2.06 10.00 10.29
CA ASP A 83 -2.90 10.04 11.49
C ASP A 83 -2.32 9.18 12.62
N ALA A 84 -1.77 8.00 12.31
CA ALA A 84 -1.05 7.17 13.28
C ALA A 84 0.16 7.92 13.86
N LEU A 85 0.99 8.52 12.99
CA LEU A 85 2.16 9.31 13.35
C LEU A 85 1.79 10.48 14.27
N TYR A 86 0.80 11.28 13.86
CA TYR A 86 0.35 12.47 14.60
C TYR A 86 -0.34 12.11 15.92
N SER A 87 -0.99 10.95 16.01
CA SER A 87 -1.57 10.46 17.27
C SER A 87 -0.51 9.94 18.26
N ARG A 88 0.62 9.45 17.75
CA ARG A 88 1.65 8.77 18.53
C ARG A 88 2.73 9.72 19.03
N PHE A 89 3.10 10.70 18.21
CA PHE A 89 4.20 11.63 18.52
C PHE A 89 3.75 13.09 18.54
N LYS A 90 4.44 13.89 19.35
CA LYS A 90 4.31 15.35 19.39
C LYS A 90 5.64 15.94 19.85
N ASP A 91 6.07 17.00 19.17
CA ASP A 91 7.31 17.73 19.42
C ASP A 91 8.53 16.80 19.50
N GLY A 92 8.58 15.78 18.61
CA GLY A 92 9.65 14.80 18.54
C GLY A 92 9.69 13.78 19.68
N LYS A 93 8.58 13.62 20.42
CA LYS A 93 8.47 12.67 21.54
C LYS A 93 7.19 11.85 21.44
N LYS A 94 7.19 10.65 22.02
CA LYS A 94 5.96 9.90 22.25
C LYS A 94 5.01 10.71 23.14
N GLN A 95 3.75 10.81 22.75
CA GLN A 95 2.73 11.52 23.53
C GLN A 95 2.38 10.80 24.84
N ARG A 96 2.44 9.46 24.82
CA ARG A 96 2.18 8.60 25.97
C ARG A 96 3.45 7.82 26.29
N ALA A 97 3.99 8.02 27.48
CA ALA A 97 5.21 7.35 27.92
C ALA A 97 4.98 5.85 28.19
N ASP A 98 3.76 5.47 28.52
CA ASP A 98 3.29 4.11 28.81
C ASP A 98 2.76 3.36 27.57
N ALA A 99 2.79 4.00 26.39
CA ALA A 99 2.35 3.34 25.17
C ALA A 99 3.24 2.14 24.81
N ASP A 100 2.60 1.08 24.32
CA ASP A 100 3.27 -0.13 23.84
C ASP A 100 4.36 0.20 22.82
N SER A 101 5.45 -0.55 22.87
CA SER A 101 6.57 -0.38 21.96
C SER A 101 6.20 -0.88 20.55
N GLU A 102 6.45 -0.05 19.55
CA GLU A 102 6.07 -0.30 18.16
C GLU A 102 7.28 -0.08 17.26
N PHE A 103 7.41 -0.83 16.16
CA PHE A 103 8.46 -0.58 15.16
C PHE A 103 8.41 0.85 14.59
N LEU A 104 7.25 1.50 14.61
CA LEU A 104 7.11 2.90 14.24
C LEU A 104 8.00 3.82 15.11
N ASP A 105 8.28 3.46 16.38
CA ASP A 105 9.02 4.32 17.33
C ASP A 105 10.41 4.70 16.87
N PHE A 106 11.07 3.80 16.15
CA PHE A 106 12.42 4.03 15.66
C PHE A 106 12.47 5.22 14.70
N ILE A 107 11.38 5.60 14.04
CA ILE A 107 11.38 6.74 13.10
C ILE A 107 11.84 8.06 13.76
N MET A 108 11.69 8.21 15.08
CA MET A 108 12.12 9.42 15.80
C MET A 108 13.64 9.65 15.76
N ASP A 109 14.41 8.57 15.62
CA ASP A 109 15.88 8.61 15.69
C ASP A 109 16.56 8.69 14.31
N TRP A 110 15.79 8.56 13.23
CA TRP A 110 16.32 8.53 11.87
C TRP A 110 16.00 9.80 11.08
N PRO A 111 16.95 10.33 10.29
CA PRO A 111 16.63 11.33 9.28
C PRO A 111 15.81 10.65 8.18
N VAL A 112 14.56 11.09 8.01
CA VAL A 112 13.62 10.51 7.04
C VAL A 112 13.13 11.54 6.05
N THR A 113 13.02 11.15 4.79
CA THR A 113 12.37 11.95 3.75
C THR A 113 10.96 11.43 3.54
N ILE A 114 9.95 12.25 3.84
CA ILE A 114 8.54 11.89 3.76
C ILE A 114 7.90 12.61 2.58
N ASN A 115 7.21 11.84 1.73
CA ASN A 115 6.39 12.34 0.65
C ASN A 115 4.90 12.26 1.03
N PRO A 116 4.23 13.40 1.28
CA PRO A 116 2.85 13.41 1.78
C PRO A 116 1.80 13.51 0.66
N LEU A 117 2.18 13.33 -0.61
CA LEU A 117 1.25 13.58 -1.71
C LEU A 117 0.05 12.63 -1.68
N LEU A 118 0.23 11.37 -1.25
CA LEU A 118 -0.88 10.41 -1.11
C LEU A 118 -1.95 10.93 -0.15
N TYR A 119 -1.56 11.49 1.00
CA TYR A 119 -2.46 12.15 1.94
C TYR A 119 -3.29 13.25 1.27
N VAL A 120 -2.62 14.12 0.51
CA VAL A 120 -3.24 15.28 -0.15
C VAL A 120 -4.23 14.80 -1.21
N MET A 121 -3.85 13.82 -2.03
CA MET A 121 -4.67 13.32 -3.14
C MET A 121 -5.93 12.59 -2.71
N GLU A 122 -5.90 11.94 -1.55
CA GLU A 122 -7.08 11.27 -1.00
C GLU A 122 -8.21 12.28 -0.75
N GLY A 123 -7.87 13.49 -0.32
CA GLY A 123 -8.84 14.56 -0.07
C GLY A 123 -9.68 14.35 1.19
N ASN A 124 -9.99 15.43 1.91
CA ASN A 124 -10.82 15.36 3.13
C ASN A 124 -12.32 15.07 2.85
N THR A 125 -12.78 15.37 1.64
CA THR A 125 -14.20 15.31 1.24
C THR A 125 -14.59 14.01 0.54
N ARG A 126 -13.66 13.04 0.44
CA ARG A 126 -13.83 11.78 -0.32
C ARG A 126 -14.17 12.03 -1.78
N THR A 127 -13.61 13.11 -2.31
CA THR A 127 -13.62 13.50 -3.72
C THR A 127 -12.23 14.02 -4.06
N ARG A 128 -11.92 14.08 -5.34
CA ARG A 128 -10.65 14.67 -5.79
C ARG A 128 -10.57 16.11 -5.27
N PRO A 129 -9.48 16.49 -4.57
CA PRO A 129 -9.34 17.84 -4.05
C PRO A 129 -9.18 18.85 -5.19
N LEU A 130 -9.78 20.03 -5.05
CA LEU A 130 -9.45 21.19 -5.86
C LEU A 130 -8.02 21.67 -5.55
N ALA A 131 -7.42 22.45 -6.44
CA ALA A 131 -6.05 22.94 -6.26
C ALA A 131 -5.86 23.72 -4.94
N THR A 132 -6.86 24.53 -4.56
CA THR A 132 -6.86 25.27 -3.28
C THR A 132 -6.94 24.33 -2.08
N GLU A 133 -7.86 23.36 -2.10
CA GLU A 133 -8.01 22.34 -1.06
C GLU A 133 -6.76 21.47 -0.93
N ALA A 134 -6.09 21.17 -2.04
CA ALA A 134 -4.84 20.43 -2.06
C ALA A 134 -3.71 21.23 -1.40
N GLY A 135 -3.61 22.53 -1.64
CA GLY A 135 -2.67 23.43 -0.96
C GLY A 135 -2.90 23.49 0.55
N GLU A 136 -4.16 23.65 0.97
CA GLU A 136 -4.52 23.66 2.40
C GLU A 136 -4.19 22.32 3.08
N GLN A 137 -4.52 21.19 2.44
CA GLN A 137 -4.19 19.87 2.96
C GLN A 137 -2.69 19.61 3.00
N PHE A 138 -1.93 20.14 2.04
CA PHE A 138 -0.48 20.03 2.00
C PHE A 138 0.18 20.77 3.17
N GLU A 139 -0.28 21.98 3.48
CA GLU A 139 0.19 22.70 4.67
C GLU A 139 -0.27 22.04 5.97
N GLU A 140 -1.48 21.46 6.00
CA GLU A 140 -1.97 20.67 7.13
C GLU A 140 -1.06 19.47 7.43
N VAL A 141 -0.78 18.64 6.42
CA VAL A 141 0.05 17.43 6.59
C VAL A 141 1.50 17.79 6.90
N LYS A 142 2.04 18.86 6.31
CA LYS A 142 3.37 19.38 6.67
C LYS A 142 3.46 19.71 8.15
N ARG A 143 2.49 20.45 8.67
CA ARG A 143 2.44 20.79 10.10
C ARG A 143 2.31 19.55 10.99
N LYS A 144 1.47 18.57 10.62
CA LYS A 144 1.34 17.31 11.37
C LYS A 144 2.68 16.55 11.41
N ILE A 145 3.34 16.39 10.27
CA ILE A 145 4.62 15.68 10.16
C ILE A 145 5.70 16.43 10.93
N SER A 146 5.87 17.75 10.72
CA SER A 146 6.91 18.53 11.39
C SER A 146 6.73 18.59 12.91
N SER A 147 5.48 18.59 13.40
CA SER A 147 5.21 18.50 14.84
C SER A 147 5.57 17.11 15.38
N ALA A 148 5.19 16.04 14.68
CA ALA A 148 5.49 14.67 15.12
C ALA A 148 7.00 14.33 15.03
N LEU A 149 7.64 14.73 13.93
CA LEU A 149 9.02 14.41 13.56
C LEU A 149 9.78 15.68 13.11
N PRO A 150 10.31 16.48 14.05
CA PRO A 150 11.00 17.74 13.72
C PRO A 150 12.25 17.59 12.85
N LYS A 151 12.83 16.38 12.81
CA LYS A 151 14.02 16.06 12.00
C LYS A 151 13.68 15.51 10.60
N ALA A 152 12.40 15.30 10.29
CA ALA A 152 11.99 14.79 8.99
C ALA A 152 12.15 15.87 7.90
N THR A 153 12.61 15.44 6.72
CA THR A 153 12.56 16.23 5.50
C THR A 153 11.25 15.92 4.80
N ILE A 154 10.53 16.94 4.31
CA ILE A 154 9.27 16.74 3.57
C ILE A 154 9.52 17.07 2.11
N MET A 155 9.15 16.15 1.20
CA MET A 155 9.30 16.30 -0.25
C MET A 155 7.99 16.00 -1.00
N PRO A 156 7.48 16.89 -1.87
CA PRO A 156 8.04 18.20 -2.19
C PRO A 156 8.05 19.12 -0.96
N ASP A 157 8.94 20.10 -0.96
CA ASP A 157 9.10 21.09 0.13
C ASP A 157 8.36 22.41 -0.16
N SER A 158 7.94 22.58 -1.41
CA SER A 158 7.43 23.83 -1.97
C SER A 158 6.10 23.65 -2.70
N GLN A 159 5.36 24.76 -2.80
CA GLN A 159 4.09 24.82 -3.52
C GLN A 159 4.25 24.49 -5.01
N ILE A 160 5.37 24.89 -5.62
CA ILE A 160 5.71 24.56 -7.02
C ILE A 160 5.81 23.05 -7.21
N GLY A 161 6.45 22.35 -6.26
CA GLY A 161 6.53 20.89 -6.30
C GLY A 161 5.16 20.21 -6.14
N LEU A 162 4.28 20.79 -5.31
CA LEU A 162 2.89 20.34 -5.21
C LEU A 162 2.12 20.56 -6.51
N GLU A 163 2.22 21.74 -7.12
CA GLU A 163 1.56 22.07 -8.40
C GLU A 163 2.01 21.12 -9.52
N ALA A 164 3.32 20.84 -9.60
CA ALA A 164 3.85 19.87 -10.55
C ALA A 164 3.23 18.47 -10.34
N ALA A 165 3.09 18.02 -9.09
CA ALA A 165 2.44 16.76 -8.77
C ALA A 165 0.95 16.76 -9.13
N LEU A 166 0.22 17.85 -8.85
CA LEU A 166 -1.20 17.99 -9.18
C LEU A 166 -1.44 17.99 -10.69
N ASN A 167 -0.57 18.64 -11.46
CA ASN A 167 -0.64 18.65 -12.93
C ASN A 167 -0.51 17.24 -13.52
N ILE A 168 0.39 16.41 -12.99
CA ILE A 168 0.51 15.00 -13.39
C ILE A 168 -0.80 14.25 -13.12
N LEU A 169 -1.52 14.57 -12.05
CA LEU A 169 -2.81 13.94 -11.76
C LEU A 169 -3.92 14.40 -12.68
N ASP A 170 -3.89 15.66 -13.15
CA ASP A 170 -4.83 16.15 -14.15
C ASP A 170 -4.74 15.34 -15.45
N GLU A 171 -3.52 14.97 -15.85
CA GLU A 171 -3.32 14.07 -17.00
C GLU A 171 -3.93 12.68 -16.78
N LEU A 172 -3.99 12.24 -15.52
CA LEU A 172 -4.56 10.96 -15.10
C LEU A 172 -6.07 11.01 -14.78
N GLU A 173 -6.72 12.17 -14.92
CA GLU A 173 -8.14 12.38 -14.57
C GLU A 173 -9.09 11.50 -15.41
N ARG A 174 -8.86 11.43 -16.73
CA ARG A 174 -9.73 10.62 -17.60
C ARG A 174 -9.65 9.12 -17.25
N PRO A 175 -8.46 8.51 -17.11
CA PRO A 175 -8.35 7.15 -16.56
C PRO A 175 -9.01 6.98 -15.20
N TYR A 176 -8.90 7.98 -14.32
CA TYR A 176 -9.50 7.94 -12.99
C TYR A 176 -11.02 7.85 -13.04
N ARG A 177 -11.67 8.72 -13.81
CA ARG A 177 -13.14 8.72 -13.95
C ARG A 177 -13.69 7.40 -14.49
N ARG A 178 -12.97 6.77 -15.43
CA ARG A 178 -13.33 5.44 -15.93
C ARG A 178 -13.30 4.38 -14.83
N LYS A 179 -12.24 4.37 -14.01
CA LYS A 179 -12.13 3.47 -12.85
C LYS A 179 -13.22 3.75 -11.80
N LEU A 180 -13.57 5.02 -11.59
CA LEU A 180 -14.63 5.41 -10.67
C LEU A 180 -16.00 4.92 -11.13
N GLY A 181 -16.35 5.14 -12.41
CA GLY A 181 -17.58 4.63 -13.01
C GLY A 181 -17.67 3.09 -12.94
N PHE A 182 -16.57 2.40 -13.23
CA PHE A 182 -16.48 0.95 -13.08
C PHE A 182 -16.78 0.47 -11.66
N LEU A 183 -16.17 1.07 -10.63
CA LEU A 183 -16.41 0.63 -9.25
C LEU A 183 -17.83 0.95 -8.78
N VAL A 184 -18.39 2.11 -9.13
CA VAL A 184 -19.78 2.45 -8.80
C VAL A 184 -20.76 1.43 -9.37
N ASP A 185 -20.53 0.99 -10.61
CA ASP A 185 -21.37 0.00 -11.28
C ASP A 185 -21.20 -1.41 -10.71
N VAL A 186 -19.96 -1.80 -10.38
CA VAL A 186 -19.64 -3.18 -10.01
C VAL A 186 -19.79 -3.46 -8.52
N ALA A 187 -19.31 -2.56 -7.65
CA ALA A 187 -19.16 -2.81 -6.21
C ALA A 187 -20.46 -3.20 -5.49
N PRO A 188 -21.63 -2.57 -5.71
CA PRO A 188 -22.87 -2.98 -5.05
C PRO A 188 -23.17 -4.47 -5.23
N ALA A 189 -22.91 -4.99 -6.44
CA ALA A 189 -23.19 -6.38 -6.80
C ALA A 189 -22.11 -7.36 -6.31
N LEU A 190 -21.09 -6.87 -5.61
CA LEU A 190 -20.05 -7.67 -4.95
C LEU A 190 -20.30 -7.80 -3.45
N MET A 191 -21.33 -7.18 -2.88
CA MET A 191 -21.58 -7.19 -1.44
C MET A 191 -21.85 -8.61 -0.91
N ALA A 192 -22.74 -9.37 -1.55
CA ALA A 192 -23.04 -10.73 -1.16
C ALA A 192 -21.89 -11.69 -1.53
N PRO A 193 -21.66 -12.78 -0.78
CA PRO A 193 -20.82 -13.88 -1.23
C PRO A 193 -21.36 -14.50 -2.53
N VAL A 194 -20.46 -14.92 -3.41
CA VAL A 194 -20.82 -15.56 -4.69
C VAL A 194 -20.62 -17.06 -4.56
N ALA A 195 -21.69 -17.83 -4.79
CA ALA A 195 -21.65 -19.29 -4.79
C ALA A 195 -20.68 -19.80 -5.86
N GLN A 196 -20.00 -20.92 -5.59
CA GLN A 196 -18.95 -21.43 -6.48
C GLN A 196 -19.44 -21.70 -7.91
N CYS A 197 -20.66 -22.21 -8.07
CA CYS A 197 -21.29 -22.46 -9.36
C CYS A 197 -21.52 -21.19 -10.19
N ASP A 198 -21.66 -20.02 -9.55
CA ASP A 198 -21.93 -18.73 -10.20
C ASP A 198 -20.69 -17.88 -10.43
N ARG A 199 -19.53 -18.25 -9.86
CA ARG A 199 -18.32 -17.42 -9.88
C ARG A 199 -17.87 -17.12 -11.29
N LEU A 200 -17.71 -18.12 -12.16
CA LEU A 200 -17.24 -17.91 -13.52
C LEU A 200 -18.14 -16.92 -14.30
N ARG A 201 -19.46 -17.03 -14.15
CA ARG A 201 -20.42 -16.08 -14.73
C ARG A 201 -20.21 -14.67 -14.19
N LYS A 202 -20.07 -14.54 -12.88
CA LYS A 202 -19.86 -13.25 -12.21
C LYS A 202 -18.51 -12.60 -12.57
N LEU A 203 -17.46 -13.39 -12.74
CA LEU A 203 -16.13 -12.93 -13.12
C LEU A 203 -16.10 -12.44 -14.58
N ASN A 204 -16.75 -13.16 -15.50
CA ASN A 204 -16.94 -12.68 -16.87
C ASN A 204 -17.70 -11.35 -16.90
N TRP A 205 -18.78 -11.24 -16.11
CA TRP A 205 -19.52 -9.99 -15.98
C TRP A 205 -18.62 -8.83 -15.46
N VAL A 206 -17.71 -9.08 -14.52
CA VAL A 206 -16.73 -8.06 -14.08
C VAL A 206 -15.82 -7.63 -15.24
N MET A 207 -15.34 -8.57 -16.06
CA MET A 207 -14.48 -8.28 -17.21
C MET A 207 -15.23 -7.49 -18.29
N GLU A 208 -16.47 -7.85 -18.59
CA GLU A 208 -17.34 -7.11 -19.51
C GLU A 208 -17.59 -5.68 -19.01
N LYS A 209 -17.81 -5.51 -17.70
CA LYS A 209 -17.94 -4.18 -17.09
C LYS A 209 -16.65 -3.38 -17.17
N ALA A 210 -15.49 -4.01 -16.98
CA ALA A 210 -14.21 -3.34 -17.16
C ALA A 210 -14.06 -2.81 -18.60
N ASP A 211 -14.38 -3.63 -19.59
CA ASP A 211 -14.32 -3.24 -21.01
C ASP A 211 -15.31 -2.12 -21.33
N HIS A 212 -16.55 -2.23 -20.83
CA HIS A 212 -17.59 -1.21 -21.02
C HIS A 212 -17.16 0.17 -20.52
N HIS A 213 -16.50 0.23 -19.36
CA HIS A 213 -15.98 1.47 -18.79
C HIS A 213 -14.60 1.87 -19.35
N GLY A 214 -14.01 1.10 -20.27
CA GLY A 214 -12.68 1.36 -20.83
C GLY A 214 -11.55 1.26 -19.79
N VAL A 215 -11.69 0.34 -18.85
CA VAL A 215 -10.73 0.03 -17.78
C VAL A 215 -9.98 -1.25 -18.15
N LYS A 216 -8.64 -1.21 -18.08
CA LYS A 216 -7.81 -2.40 -18.37
C LYS A 216 -8.16 -3.54 -17.40
N ARG A 217 -8.36 -4.75 -17.94
CA ARG A 217 -8.71 -5.95 -17.16
C ARG A 217 -7.67 -6.32 -16.08
N LEU A 218 -6.40 -5.98 -16.30
CA LEU A 218 -5.31 -6.19 -15.32
C LEU A 218 -5.00 -4.96 -14.47
N SER A 219 -5.90 -3.97 -14.42
CA SER A 219 -5.75 -2.84 -13.50
C SER A 219 -6.19 -3.22 -12.08
N LEU A 220 -5.59 -2.56 -11.08
CA LEU A 220 -5.87 -2.81 -9.67
C LEU A 220 -7.37 -2.83 -9.28
N PRO A 221 -8.24 -1.89 -9.72
CA PRO A 221 -9.67 -1.97 -9.36
C PRO A 221 -10.36 -3.21 -9.94
N VAL A 222 -9.98 -3.67 -11.13
CA VAL A 222 -10.55 -4.89 -11.74
C VAL A 222 -10.04 -6.13 -11.02
N LEU A 223 -8.74 -6.18 -10.73
CA LEU A 223 -8.14 -7.29 -9.97
C LEU A 223 -8.69 -7.39 -8.55
N ALA A 224 -8.94 -6.26 -7.89
CA ALA A 224 -9.61 -6.21 -6.59
C ALA A 224 -11.05 -6.72 -6.68
N ALA A 225 -11.82 -6.29 -7.69
CA ALA A 225 -13.18 -6.78 -7.92
C ALA A 225 -13.19 -8.29 -8.21
N PHE A 226 -12.26 -8.78 -9.01
CA PHE A 226 -12.08 -10.19 -9.33
C PHE A 226 -11.76 -11.03 -8.08
N SER A 227 -10.77 -10.62 -7.29
CA SER A 227 -10.40 -11.30 -6.05
C SER A 227 -11.52 -11.23 -4.99
N SER A 228 -12.34 -10.17 -4.99
CA SER A 228 -13.47 -10.00 -4.08
C SER A 228 -14.54 -11.12 -4.20
N ILE A 229 -14.65 -11.74 -5.38
CA ILE A 229 -15.60 -12.82 -5.70
C ILE A 229 -15.07 -14.18 -5.23
N LEU A 230 -13.75 -14.39 -5.31
CA LEU A 230 -13.13 -15.69 -5.14
C LEU A 230 -12.96 -16.09 -3.67
N LEU A 231 -12.60 -15.13 -2.81
CA LEU A 231 -12.31 -15.43 -1.40
C LEU A 231 -13.53 -15.20 -0.49
N PRO A 232 -13.64 -15.95 0.62
CA PRO A 232 -14.67 -15.72 1.63
C PRO A 232 -14.65 -14.30 2.19
N ALA A 233 -15.82 -13.67 2.34
CA ALA A 233 -15.93 -12.24 2.65
C ALA A 233 -15.17 -11.81 3.92
N ARG A 234 -15.13 -12.64 4.97
CA ARG A 234 -14.47 -12.31 6.25
C ARG A 234 -12.96 -12.15 6.14
N THR A 235 -12.33 -12.88 5.22
CA THR A 235 -10.87 -12.95 5.07
C THR A 235 -10.39 -12.32 3.77
N ASN A 236 -11.28 -11.71 2.98
CA ASN A 236 -10.96 -11.18 1.66
C ASN A 236 -10.40 -9.73 1.75
N PRO A 237 -9.09 -9.52 1.59
CA PRO A 237 -8.51 -8.19 1.68
C PRO A 237 -9.02 -7.28 0.55
N ALA A 238 -9.18 -7.80 -0.67
CA ALA A 238 -9.68 -7.03 -1.80
C ALA A 238 -11.11 -6.53 -1.56
N LYS A 239 -11.99 -7.38 -1.01
CA LYS A 239 -13.35 -6.98 -0.65
C LYS A 239 -13.37 -5.93 0.46
N LYS A 240 -12.47 -6.05 1.45
CA LYS A 240 -12.33 -5.08 2.54
C LYS A 240 -11.69 -3.76 2.11
N LEU A 241 -10.93 -3.76 1.03
CA LEU A 241 -10.40 -2.57 0.38
C LEU A 241 -11.51 -1.85 -0.39
N LEU A 242 -12.26 -2.59 -1.21
CA LEU A 242 -13.37 -2.04 -1.98
C LEU A 242 -14.53 -1.57 -1.12
N LYS A 243 -14.79 -2.21 0.03
CA LYS A 243 -15.92 -1.95 0.95
C LYS A 243 -17.31 -1.88 0.25
N PRO A 244 -17.70 -2.90 -0.55
CA PRO A 244 -19.02 -2.96 -1.19
C PRO A 244 -20.19 -2.68 -0.24
N SER A 245 -21.18 -1.93 -0.71
CA SER A 245 -22.43 -1.67 0.03
C SER A 245 -23.59 -1.39 -0.92
N HIS A 246 -24.82 -1.39 -0.40
CA HIS A 246 -26.01 -1.04 -1.18
C HIS A 246 -26.04 0.44 -1.60
N VAL A 247 -25.37 1.31 -0.85
CA VAL A 247 -25.33 2.76 -1.08
C VAL A 247 -23.99 3.19 -1.70
N TYR A 248 -23.28 2.26 -2.33
CA TYR A 248 -21.95 2.50 -2.88
C TYR A 248 -22.00 3.51 -4.02
N GLY A 249 -21.49 4.71 -3.78
CA GLY A 249 -21.49 5.81 -4.73
C GLY A 249 -20.08 6.32 -5.03
N GLY A 250 -20.02 7.54 -5.58
CA GLY A 250 -18.75 8.16 -5.98
C GLY A 250 -17.78 8.35 -4.81
N LYS A 251 -18.26 8.57 -3.59
CA LYS A 251 -17.42 8.76 -2.39
C LYS A 251 -16.74 7.46 -1.96
N GLU A 252 -17.49 6.36 -1.94
CA GLU A 252 -16.95 5.04 -1.60
C GLU A 252 -15.97 4.57 -2.68
N ALA A 253 -16.32 4.77 -3.95
CA ALA A 253 -15.45 4.48 -5.08
C ALA A 253 -14.16 5.31 -5.04
N HIS A 254 -14.25 6.61 -4.71
CA HIS A 254 -13.10 7.49 -4.57
C HIS A 254 -12.16 7.00 -3.47
N ASN A 255 -12.68 6.65 -2.29
CA ASN A 255 -11.86 6.11 -1.20
C ASN A 255 -11.13 4.82 -1.62
N ALA A 256 -11.86 3.85 -2.19
CA ALA A 256 -11.25 2.62 -2.66
C ALA A 256 -10.18 2.87 -3.73
N LEU A 257 -10.41 3.83 -4.64
CA LEU A 257 -9.43 4.19 -5.65
C LEU A 257 -8.25 4.99 -5.10
N SER A 258 -8.39 5.74 -4.02
CA SER A 258 -7.27 6.40 -3.33
C SER A 258 -6.30 5.37 -2.78
N ASP A 259 -6.82 4.33 -2.10
CA ASP A 259 -6.00 3.22 -1.60
C ASP A 259 -5.30 2.47 -2.76
N LEU A 260 -6.07 2.12 -3.80
CA LEU A 260 -5.50 1.43 -4.97
C LEU A 260 -4.48 2.31 -5.70
N ARG A 261 -4.71 3.62 -5.82
CA ARG A 261 -3.79 4.58 -6.44
C ARG A 261 -2.49 4.70 -5.66
N ALA A 262 -2.53 4.64 -4.33
CA ALA A 262 -1.30 4.61 -3.53
C ALA A 262 -0.39 3.44 -3.94
N LEU A 263 -0.98 2.26 -4.18
CA LEU A 263 -0.26 1.11 -4.72
C LEU A 263 0.21 1.33 -6.16
N GLU A 264 -0.62 1.91 -7.05
CA GLU A 264 -0.21 2.24 -8.43
C GLU A 264 1.00 3.18 -8.45
N MET A 265 1.03 4.16 -7.54
CA MET A 265 2.15 5.09 -7.41
C MET A 265 3.40 4.44 -6.85
N LEU A 266 3.27 3.55 -5.86
CA LEU A 266 4.40 2.78 -5.36
C LEU A 266 5.04 1.96 -6.49
N ILE A 267 4.22 1.25 -7.29
CA ILE A 267 4.68 0.51 -8.47
C ILE A 267 5.38 1.44 -9.46
N ALA A 268 4.80 2.62 -9.71
CA ALA A 268 5.39 3.59 -10.63
C ALA A 268 6.72 4.14 -10.13
N VAL A 269 6.89 4.35 -8.82
CA VAL A 269 8.13 4.86 -8.21
C VAL A 269 9.23 3.79 -8.21
N HIS A 270 8.94 2.56 -7.77
CA HIS A 270 9.87 1.42 -7.96
C HIS A 270 10.21 1.23 -9.44
N GLY A 271 9.21 1.53 -10.26
CA GLY A 271 9.28 1.66 -11.69
C GLY A 271 10.35 2.63 -12.19
N GLN A 272 10.18 3.90 -11.92
CA GLN A 272 10.96 4.95 -12.57
C GLN A 272 12.25 5.26 -11.80
N PHE A 273 12.26 5.00 -10.50
CA PHE A 273 13.36 5.32 -9.60
C PHE A 273 13.74 4.12 -8.71
N PRO A 274 14.27 3.01 -9.28
CA PRO A 274 14.67 1.85 -8.49
C PRO A 274 15.65 2.18 -7.35
N SER A 275 16.53 3.17 -7.56
CA SER A 275 17.51 3.63 -6.57
C SER A 275 16.94 4.51 -5.46
N ALA A 276 15.68 4.97 -5.57
CA ALA A 276 15.05 5.78 -4.53
C ALA A 276 14.64 4.95 -3.31
N HIS A 277 14.65 3.61 -3.43
CA HIS A 277 14.29 2.67 -2.36
C HIS A 277 13.02 3.10 -1.61
N ALA A 278 12.00 3.50 -2.37
CA ALA A 278 10.78 4.05 -1.82
C ALA A 278 9.97 2.99 -1.08
N SER A 279 9.26 3.40 -0.03
CA SER A 279 8.32 2.54 0.68
C SER A 279 7.03 3.29 0.96
N LEU A 280 5.88 2.63 0.82
CA LEU A 280 4.60 3.16 1.26
C LEU A 280 4.31 2.69 2.67
N TRP A 281 4.15 3.62 3.61
CA TRP A 281 3.78 3.27 4.98
C TRP A 281 2.28 3.39 5.16
N THR A 282 1.67 2.37 5.76
CA THR A 282 0.24 2.34 6.01
C THR A 282 -0.12 1.57 7.27
N LYS A 283 -1.24 1.95 7.90
CA LYS A 283 -1.91 1.14 8.93
C LYS A 283 -3.03 0.28 8.35
N ASP A 284 -3.38 0.44 7.06
CA ASP A 284 -4.39 -0.40 6.41
C ASP A 284 -3.81 -1.77 6.08
N ARG A 285 -4.10 -2.72 6.98
CA ARG A 285 -3.72 -4.12 6.83
C ARG A 285 -4.31 -4.78 5.58
N ASN A 286 -5.50 -4.40 5.13
CA ASN A 286 -6.10 -5.01 3.94
C ASN A 286 -5.40 -4.51 2.68
N MET A 287 -4.98 -3.24 2.65
CA MET A 287 -4.12 -2.73 1.60
C MET A 287 -2.77 -3.46 1.58
N ALA A 288 -2.15 -3.65 2.75
CA ALA A 288 -0.91 -4.42 2.87
C ALA A 288 -1.06 -5.88 2.39
N LEU A 289 -2.12 -6.58 2.81
CA LEU A 289 -2.41 -7.94 2.35
C LEU A 289 -2.68 -7.98 0.84
N PHE A 290 -3.39 -6.99 0.31
CA PHE A 290 -3.63 -6.92 -1.14
C PHE A 290 -2.31 -6.71 -1.89
N TRP A 291 -1.44 -5.81 -1.43
CA TRP A 291 -0.10 -5.59 -1.98
C TRP A 291 0.74 -6.87 -2.03
N VAL A 292 0.92 -7.54 -0.89
CA VAL A 292 1.76 -8.75 -0.78
C VAL A 292 1.14 -9.94 -1.53
N GLY A 293 -0.18 -9.91 -1.76
CA GLY A 293 -0.88 -10.90 -2.57
C GLY A 293 -0.73 -10.72 -4.08
N MET A 294 -0.04 -9.68 -4.54
CA MET A 294 0.23 -9.40 -5.94
C MET A 294 1.71 -9.61 -6.29
N GLU A 295 1.96 -9.90 -7.55
CA GLU A 295 3.29 -9.96 -8.15
C GLU A 295 3.32 -8.97 -9.31
N ILE A 296 4.30 -8.06 -9.29
CA ILE A 296 4.54 -7.15 -10.41
C ILE A 296 5.44 -7.88 -11.41
N VAL A 297 4.95 -8.09 -12.63
CA VAL A 297 5.65 -8.84 -13.68
C VAL A 297 5.84 -7.97 -14.93
N ASN A 298 6.87 -8.27 -15.72
CA ASN A 298 7.16 -7.61 -17.01
C ASN A 298 7.20 -6.07 -16.90
N SER A 299 8.10 -5.56 -16.07
CA SER A 299 8.23 -4.12 -15.82
C SER A 299 9.23 -3.47 -16.78
N GLU A 300 8.73 -2.91 -17.87
CA GLU A 300 9.52 -2.31 -18.96
C GLU A 300 9.29 -0.80 -19.05
N LEU A 301 10.36 -0.04 -19.24
CA LEU A 301 10.27 1.38 -19.56
C LEU A 301 10.17 1.54 -21.08
N ILE A 302 9.04 2.06 -21.58
CA ILE A 302 8.84 2.37 -23.00
C ILE A 302 8.76 3.88 -23.15
N GLY A 303 9.86 4.50 -23.60
CA GLY A 303 9.99 5.96 -23.61
C GLY A 303 9.99 6.51 -22.19
N THR A 304 9.03 7.38 -21.86
CA THR A 304 8.81 7.91 -20.52
C THR A 304 7.77 7.12 -19.71
N GLN A 305 7.10 6.12 -20.31
CA GLN A 305 6.03 5.37 -19.66
C GLN A 305 6.50 3.99 -19.24
N ARG A 306 6.43 3.68 -17.95
CA ARG A 306 6.65 2.31 -17.48
C ARG A 306 5.38 1.47 -17.67
N ARG A 307 5.53 0.35 -18.38
CA ARG A 307 4.50 -0.69 -18.49
C ARG A 307 4.86 -1.81 -17.53
N PHE A 308 3.87 -2.27 -16.80
CA PHE A 308 3.96 -3.43 -15.94
C PHE A 308 2.66 -4.21 -16.06
N ASN A 309 2.76 -5.52 -15.86
CA ASN A 309 1.61 -6.38 -15.65
C ASN A 309 1.54 -6.74 -14.18
N ILE A 310 0.34 -7.01 -13.70
CA ILE A 310 0.11 -7.45 -12.33
C ILE A 310 -0.48 -8.84 -12.40
N LYS A 311 0.12 -9.76 -11.66
CA LYS A 311 -0.37 -11.11 -11.49
C LYS A 311 -0.84 -11.27 -10.05
N LEU A 312 -2.05 -11.77 -9.87
CA LEU A 312 -2.52 -12.14 -8.54
C LEU A 312 -1.86 -13.46 -8.12
N GLN A 313 -1.29 -13.49 -6.93
CA GLN A 313 -0.72 -14.69 -6.35
C GLN A 313 -1.80 -15.59 -5.74
N SER A 314 -1.41 -16.83 -5.40
CA SER A 314 -2.30 -17.84 -4.83
C SER A 314 -3.16 -17.35 -3.66
N PRO A 315 -2.69 -16.51 -2.72
CA PRO A 315 -3.55 -16.01 -1.64
C PRO A 315 -4.74 -15.17 -2.11
N LEU A 316 -4.60 -14.39 -3.19
CA LEU A 316 -5.68 -13.59 -3.77
C LEU A 316 -6.56 -14.35 -4.77
N LEU A 317 -6.13 -15.55 -5.15
CA LEU A 317 -6.83 -16.46 -6.07
C LEU A 317 -7.20 -17.80 -5.39
N ALA A 318 -7.18 -17.88 -4.07
CA ALA A 318 -7.38 -19.13 -3.36
C ALA A 318 -8.77 -19.71 -3.69
N GLY A 319 -8.80 -20.97 -4.12
CA GLY A 319 -10.03 -21.64 -4.57
C GLY A 319 -10.50 -21.27 -5.98
N ALA A 320 -9.74 -20.52 -6.76
CA ALA A 320 -10.02 -20.29 -8.18
C ALA A 320 -9.63 -21.51 -9.03
N THR A 321 -10.58 -21.97 -9.84
CA THR A 321 -10.40 -22.98 -10.89
C THR A 321 -9.52 -22.46 -12.03
N GLU A 322 -8.98 -23.35 -12.85
CA GLU A 322 -8.18 -22.97 -14.01
C GLU A 322 -8.94 -22.09 -15.01
N ARG A 323 -10.22 -22.40 -15.26
CA ARG A 323 -11.09 -21.61 -16.13
C ARG A 323 -11.28 -20.18 -15.62
N GLU A 324 -11.41 -20.00 -14.32
CA GLU A 324 -11.50 -18.66 -13.72
C GLU A 324 -10.16 -17.92 -13.86
N ARG A 325 -9.04 -18.58 -13.56
CA ARG A 325 -7.70 -17.99 -13.70
C ARG A 325 -7.36 -17.59 -15.14
N ALA A 326 -7.89 -18.32 -16.13
CA ALA A 326 -7.67 -18.02 -17.54
C ALA A 326 -8.23 -16.65 -17.96
N LEU A 327 -9.18 -16.07 -17.22
CA LEU A 327 -9.71 -14.72 -17.47
C LEU A 327 -8.69 -13.59 -17.19
N LEU A 328 -7.60 -13.90 -16.49
CA LEU A 328 -6.50 -12.96 -16.16
C LEU A 328 -5.27 -13.13 -17.06
N ARG A 329 -5.33 -14.01 -18.08
CA ARG A 329 -4.28 -14.18 -19.08
C ARG A 329 -4.56 -13.29 -20.28
#